data_AF-A0A535N5D0-F1
#
_entry.id   AF-A0A535N5D0-F1
#
_cell.length_a   1.000
_cell.length_b   1.000
_cell.length_c   1.000
_cell.angle_alpha   90.00
_cell.angle_beta   90.00
_cell.angle_gamma   90.00
#
_symmetry.space_group_name_H-M   'P 1'
#
loop_
_entity.id
_entity.type
_entity.pdbx_description
1 polymer ?
#
loop_
_entity_poly.entity_id
_entity_poly.type
_entity_poly.pdbx_seq_one_letter_code
_entity_poly.pdbx_strand_id
1 'polypeptide(L)'
;MATVIQQSDLDAVKQALSSQLNPKLQDDLNSQAKGKHLVAPDQPKVDVSTDHQVGEEIANFNMTMTLNATGVVFDNAAVSRLLREALKRKVQVGSELTSDQPKTTYDVAQATSDGSVTLNGHASGYTVIVFSQPAIRAHIKGRSPSSARSFLQGLPNVVDVTLRQDPIALPWLPFFSSHITIRIEEVSGTGSA
;
A
#
# COMPACT_ATOMS: atom_id res chain seq x y z
N MET A 1 -37.32 -34.90 -42.54
CA MET A 1 -37.54 -34.80 -41.09
C MET A 1 -37.26 -33.36 -40.72
N ALA A 2 -38.22 -32.67 -40.08
CA ALA A 2 -38.02 -31.31 -39.62
C ALA A 2 -37.33 -31.35 -38.25
N THR A 3 -36.26 -30.58 -38.09
CA THR A 3 -35.60 -30.40 -36.80
C THR A 3 -36.37 -29.31 -36.04
N VAL A 4 -36.72 -29.57 -34.78
CA VAL A 4 -37.41 -28.62 -33.91
C VAL A 4 -36.39 -28.09 -32.90
N ILE A 5 -36.37 -26.76 -32.70
CA ILE A 5 -35.50 -26.14 -31.70
C ILE A 5 -35.95 -26.56 -30.30
N GLN A 6 -35.05 -27.15 -29.52
CA GLN A 6 -35.29 -27.48 -28.11
C GLN A 6 -34.64 -26.43 -27.19
N GLN A 7 -35.17 -26.30 -25.97
CA GLN A 7 -34.58 -25.41 -24.96
C GLN A 7 -33.11 -25.76 -24.66
N SER A 8 -32.77 -27.06 -24.68
CA SER A 8 -31.40 -27.55 -24.51
C SER A 8 -30.45 -27.05 -25.59
N ASP A 9 -30.94 -26.86 -26.83
CA ASP A 9 -30.12 -26.36 -27.93
C ASP A 9 -29.78 -24.87 -27.70
N LEU A 10 -30.77 -24.07 -27.28
CA LEU A 10 -30.55 -22.66 -26.93
C LEU A 10 -29.61 -22.50 -25.73
N ASP A 11 -29.77 -23.34 -24.70
CA ASP A 11 -28.92 -23.31 -23.51
C ASP A 11 -27.48 -23.71 -23.83
N ALA A 12 -27.29 -24.73 -24.69
CA ALA A 12 -25.97 -25.15 -25.15
C ALA A 12 -25.27 -24.04 -25.94
N VAL A 13 -25.98 -23.36 -26.85
CA VAL A 13 -25.43 -22.22 -27.61
C VAL A 13 -25.11 -21.05 -26.67
N LYS A 14 -25.99 -20.72 -25.72
CA LYS A 14 -25.74 -19.67 -24.72
C LYS A 14 -24.50 -19.96 -23.88
N GLN A 15 -24.30 -21.21 -23.46
CA GLN A 15 -23.14 -21.62 -22.67
C GLN A 15 -21.84 -21.62 -23.50
N ALA A 16 -21.91 -22.02 -24.77
CA ALA A 16 -20.79 -21.92 -25.70
C ALA A 16 -20.40 -20.45 -25.94
N LEU A 17 -21.37 -19.58 -26.19
CA LEU A 17 -21.14 -18.13 -26.35
C LEU A 17 -20.57 -17.51 -25.07
N SER A 18 -21.08 -17.89 -23.90
CA SER A 18 -20.58 -17.38 -22.60
C SER A 18 -19.12 -17.75 -22.37
N SER A 19 -18.77 -19.00 -22.71
CA SER A 19 -17.40 -19.50 -22.60
C SER A 19 -16.43 -18.77 -23.54
N GLN A 20 -16.91 -18.24 -24.68
CA GLN A 20 -16.11 -17.48 -25.64
C GLN A 20 -16.06 -15.98 -25.34
N LEU A 21 -17.14 -15.39 -24.85
CA LEU A 21 -17.25 -13.94 -24.60
C LEU A 21 -16.66 -13.53 -23.25
N ASN A 22 -16.72 -14.37 -22.21
CA ASN A 22 -16.17 -14.03 -20.90
C ASN A 22 -14.65 -13.73 -20.93
N PRO A 23 -13.79 -14.54 -21.58
CA PRO A 23 -12.37 -14.22 -21.69
C PRO A 23 -12.11 -12.93 -22.48
N LYS A 24 -12.83 -12.73 -23.60
CA LYS A 24 -12.72 -11.52 -24.42
C LYS A 24 -13.10 -10.26 -23.64
N LEU A 25 -14.18 -10.33 -22.87
CA LEU A 25 -14.62 -9.24 -22.00
C LEU A 25 -13.54 -8.90 -20.97
N GLN A 26 -12.91 -9.92 -20.36
CA GLN A 26 -11.84 -9.71 -19.39
C GLN A 26 -10.60 -9.08 -20.05
N ASP A 27 -10.23 -9.52 -21.25
CA ASP A 27 -9.13 -8.96 -22.01
C ASP A 27 -9.40 -7.50 -22.42
N ASP A 28 -10.62 -7.20 -22.86
CA ASP A 28 -11.03 -5.84 -23.20
C ASP A 28 -10.97 -4.92 -21.98
N LEU A 29 -11.52 -5.34 -20.84
CA LEU A 29 -11.44 -4.58 -19.59
C LEU A 29 -9.99 -4.36 -19.14
N ASN A 30 -9.14 -5.39 -19.24
CA ASN A 30 -7.71 -5.29 -18.91
C ASN A 30 -6.97 -4.34 -19.85
N SER A 31 -7.28 -4.35 -21.14
CA SER A 31 -6.70 -3.45 -22.14
C SER A 31 -7.06 -1.98 -21.85
N GLN A 32 -8.31 -1.73 -21.44
CA GLN A 32 -8.80 -0.40 -21.07
C GLN A 32 -8.20 0.09 -19.76
N ALA A 33 -7.85 -0.82 -18.84
CA ALA A 33 -7.22 -0.48 -17.57
C ALA A 33 -5.80 0.09 -17.71
N LYS A 34 -5.13 -0.09 -18.85
CA LYS A 34 -3.82 0.52 -19.18
C LYS A 34 -2.76 0.35 -18.06
N GLY A 35 -2.72 -0.83 -17.44
CA GLY A 35 -1.77 -1.16 -16.36
C GLY A 35 -2.15 -0.66 -14.96
N LYS A 36 -3.34 -0.06 -14.80
CA LYS A 36 -3.94 0.21 -13.50
C LYS A 36 -4.60 -1.05 -12.92
N HIS A 37 -4.85 -1.06 -11.62
CA HIS A 37 -5.56 -2.16 -11.00
C HIS A 37 -7.05 -2.03 -11.30
N LEU A 38 -7.59 -3.03 -11.98
CA LEU A 38 -8.99 -3.14 -12.35
C LEU A 38 -9.74 -3.92 -11.28
N VAL A 39 -10.83 -3.33 -10.78
CA VAL A 39 -11.86 -4.04 -10.03
C VAL A 39 -13.05 -4.21 -10.95
N ALA A 40 -13.19 -5.43 -11.48
CA ALA A 40 -14.34 -5.80 -12.30
C ALA A 40 -15.57 -6.05 -11.41
N PRO A 41 -16.79 -5.85 -11.93
CA PRO A 41 -18.01 -6.19 -11.21
C PRO A 41 -18.16 -7.72 -11.16
N ASP A 42 -18.89 -8.21 -10.14
CA ASP A 42 -19.07 -9.66 -9.93
C ASP A 42 -19.77 -10.35 -11.11
N GLN A 43 -20.67 -9.65 -11.82
CA GLN A 43 -21.38 -10.20 -12.99
C GLN A 43 -21.59 -9.16 -14.10
N PRO A 44 -21.28 -9.50 -15.36
CA PRO A 44 -21.65 -8.68 -16.52
C PRO A 44 -23.16 -8.75 -16.79
N LYS A 45 -23.72 -7.65 -17.28
CA LYS A 45 -25.08 -7.65 -17.83
C LYS A 45 -25.08 -8.42 -19.15
N VAL A 46 -25.96 -9.41 -19.26
CA VAL A 46 -26.10 -10.26 -20.44
C VAL A 46 -27.40 -9.93 -21.16
N ASP A 47 -27.31 -9.48 -22.40
CA ASP A 47 -28.45 -9.28 -23.29
C ASP A 47 -28.39 -10.37 -24.38
N VAL A 48 -29.42 -11.23 -24.45
CA VAL A 48 -29.51 -12.33 -25.43
C VAL A 48 -30.73 -12.11 -26.33
N SER A 49 -30.52 -12.23 -27.64
CA SER A 49 -31.58 -12.21 -28.63
C SER A 49 -31.43 -13.41 -29.57
N THR A 50 -32.54 -14.01 -29.96
CA THR A 50 -32.59 -15.07 -30.98
C THR A 50 -33.63 -14.71 -32.02
N ASP A 51 -33.41 -15.11 -33.26
CA ASP A 51 -34.35 -14.91 -34.37
C ASP A 51 -35.50 -15.93 -34.40
N HIS A 52 -35.40 -17.02 -33.63
CA HIS A 52 -36.39 -18.11 -33.60
C HIS A 52 -36.70 -18.57 -32.16
N GLN A 53 -37.91 -19.06 -31.94
CA GLN A 53 -38.36 -19.54 -30.62
C GLN A 53 -38.32 -21.07 -30.49
N VAL A 54 -38.31 -21.55 -29.24
CA VAL A 54 -38.43 -22.98 -28.94
C VAL A 54 -39.73 -23.52 -29.53
N GLY A 55 -39.65 -24.69 -30.17
CA GLY A 55 -40.80 -25.32 -30.82
C GLY A 55 -41.00 -24.93 -32.28
N GLU A 56 -40.22 -24.00 -32.83
CA GLU A 56 -40.22 -23.75 -34.27
C GLU A 56 -39.49 -24.86 -35.03
N GLU A 57 -40.09 -25.31 -36.14
CA GLU A 57 -39.52 -26.28 -37.08
C GLU A 57 -38.56 -25.58 -38.05
N ILE A 58 -37.32 -25.40 -37.62
CA ILE A 58 -36.27 -24.86 -38.49
C ILE A 58 -34.93 -25.54 -38.24
N ALA A 59 -34.14 -25.71 -39.30
CA ALA A 59 -32.88 -26.44 -39.24
C ALA A 59 -31.73 -25.61 -38.65
N ASN A 60 -31.80 -24.28 -38.72
CA ASN A 60 -30.77 -23.35 -38.25
C ASN A 60 -31.43 -22.12 -37.64
N PHE A 61 -30.80 -21.52 -36.62
CA PHE A 61 -31.19 -20.26 -36.01
C PHE A 61 -29.95 -19.43 -35.68
N ASN A 62 -30.13 -18.12 -35.50
CA ASN A 62 -29.09 -17.22 -35.05
C ASN A 62 -29.37 -16.75 -33.61
N MET A 63 -28.33 -16.77 -32.79
CA MET A 63 -28.35 -16.19 -31.45
C MET A 63 -27.28 -15.10 -31.35
N THR A 64 -27.71 -13.91 -30.95
CA THR A 64 -26.82 -12.79 -30.64
C THR A 64 -26.77 -12.63 -29.12
N MET A 65 -25.56 -12.62 -28.56
CA MET A 65 -25.34 -12.34 -27.14
C MET A 65 -24.42 -11.13 -26.99
N THR A 66 -24.83 -10.17 -26.17
CA THR A 66 -24.07 -8.98 -25.83
C THR A 66 -23.77 -8.99 -24.34
N LEU A 67 -22.50 -8.88 -23.98
CA LEU A 67 -22.05 -8.72 -22.60
C LEU A 67 -21.64 -7.27 -22.36
N ASN A 68 -22.19 -6.67 -21.31
CA ASN A 68 -21.85 -5.33 -20.86
C ASN A 68 -21.30 -5.40 -19.43
N ALA A 69 -20.08 -4.93 -19.21
CA ALA A 69 -19.49 -4.83 -17.88
C ALA A 69 -18.84 -3.46 -17.65
N THR A 70 -18.95 -2.98 -16.41
CA THR A 70 -18.34 -1.74 -15.96
C THR A 70 -17.46 -2.02 -14.76
N GLY A 71 -16.16 -1.77 -14.87
CA GLY A 71 -15.21 -1.88 -13.76
C GLY A 71 -14.69 -0.52 -13.32
N VAL A 72 -14.12 -0.48 -12.12
CA VAL A 72 -13.42 0.70 -11.61
C VAL A 72 -11.92 0.45 -11.65
N VAL A 73 -11.15 1.46 -12.04
CA VAL A 73 -9.68 1.36 -12.11
C VAL A 73 -9.02 2.34 -11.14
N PHE A 74 -7.98 1.89 -10.44
CA PHE A 74 -7.20 2.76 -9.57
C PHE A 74 -5.69 2.52 -9.70
N ASP A 75 -4.93 3.52 -9.27
CA ASP A 75 -3.47 3.51 -9.35
C ASP A 75 -2.86 2.94 -8.07
N ASN A 76 -2.10 1.85 -8.20
CA ASN A 76 -1.39 1.21 -7.10
C ASN A 76 -0.36 2.15 -6.43
N ALA A 77 0.25 3.05 -7.21
CA ALA A 77 1.18 4.05 -6.66
C ALA A 77 0.44 5.07 -5.78
N ALA A 78 -0.78 5.44 -6.15
CA ALA A 78 -1.62 6.32 -5.33
C ALA A 78 -2.00 5.64 -4.01
N VAL A 79 -2.39 4.36 -4.05
CA VAL A 79 -2.72 3.57 -2.85
C VAL A 79 -1.49 3.46 -1.93
N SER A 80 -0.33 3.07 -2.47
CA SER A 80 0.90 2.96 -1.68
C SER A 80 1.28 4.31 -1.03
N ARG A 81 1.12 5.43 -1.75
CA ARG A 81 1.35 6.78 -1.20
C ARG A 81 0.40 7.09 -0.04
N LEU A 82 -0.90 6.84 -0.19
CA LEU A 82 -1.89 7.06 0.87
C LEU A 82 -1.58 6.23 2.12
N LEU A 83 -1.18 4.96 1.94
CA LEU A 83 -0.79 4.07 3.04
C LEU A 83 0.47 4.55 3.76
N ARG A 84 1.48 5.02 3.01
CA ARG A 84 2.69 5.61 3.59
C ARG A 84 2.38 6.88 4.38
N GLU A 85 1.51 7.74 3.89
CA GLU A 85 1.08 8.94 4.62
C GLU A 85 0.29 8.59 5.88
N ALA A 86 -0.59 7.59 5.82
CA ALA A 86 -1.29 7.09 6.99
C ALA A 86 -0.33 6.50 8.03
N LEU A 87 0.70 5.77 7.60
CA LEU A 87 1.74 5.26 8.48
C LEU A 87 2.54 6.39 9.13
N LYS A 88 2.94 7.43 8.37
CA LYS A 88 3.65 8.60 8.89
C LYS A 88 2.89 9.31 10.02
N ARG A 89 1.56 9.39 9.93
CA ARG A 89 0.72 9.99 10.98
C ARG A 89 0.69 9.18 12.29
N LYS A 90 1.06 7.91 12.24
CA LYS A 90 1.16 7.03 13.43
C LYS A 90 2.56 7.00 14.04
N VAL A 91 3.55 7.64 13.41
CA VAL A 91 4.90 7.73 13.96
C VAL A 91 4.85 8.57 15.23
N GLN A 92 5.43 8.04 16.31
CA GLN A 92 5.47 8.72 17.60
C GLN A 92 6.30 10.00 17.50
N VAL A 93 5.90 11.02 18.28
CA VAL A 93 6.66 12.28 18.37
C VAL A 93 8.08 11.98 18.86
N GLY A 94 9.08 12.52 18.17
CA GLY A 94 10.49 12.25 18.47
C GLY A 94 11.06 11.01 17.76
N SER A 95 10.30 10.40 16.87
CA SER A 95 10.75 9.31 16.00
C SER A 95 10.51 9.65 14.53
N GLU A 96 11.28 9.00 13.66
CA GLU A 96 11.13 9.05 12.20
C GLU A 96 11.08 7.63 11.65
N LEU A 97 10.42 7.43 10.50
CA LEU A 97 10.49 6.14 9.79
C LEU A 97 11.94 5.93 9.31
N THR A 98 12.40 4.69 9.34
CA THR A 98 13.68 4.32 8.73
C THR A 98 13.69 4.65 7.23
N SER A 99 14.87 4.69 6.64
CA SER A 99 15.05 4.86 5.19
C SER A 99 14.50 3.67 4.37
N ASP A 100 14.24 2.54 5.02
CA ASP A 100 13.65 1.37 4.37
C ASP A 100 12.23 1.67 3.88
N GLN A 101 11.90 1.16 2.69
CA GLN A 101 10.54 1.32 2.19
C GLN A 101 9.55 0.58 3.09
N PRO A 102 8.50 1.26 3.59
CA PRO A 102 7.44 0.62 4.34
C PRO A 102 6.78 -0.48 3.50
N LYS A 103 6.50 -1.62 4.14
CA LYS A 103 5.71 -2.69 3.54
C LYS A 103 4.25 -2.23 3.49
N THR A 104 3.67 -2.23 2.30
CA THR A 104 2.27 -1.86 2.07
C THR A 104 1.55 -2.98 1.34
N THR A 105 0.42 -3.45 1.89
CA THR A 105 -0.49 -4.38 1.25
C THR A 105 -1.92 -3.82 1.32
N TYR A 106 -2.80 -4.27 0.45
CA TYR A 106 -4.20 -3.86 0.48
C TYR A 106 -5.08 -4.93 -0.13
N ASP A 107 -6.33 -4.94 0.32
CA ASP A 107 -7.40 -5.77 -0.24
C ASP A 107 -8.56 -4.87 -0.66
N VAL A 108 -9.21 -5.21 -1.77
CA VAL A 108 -10.39 -4.48 -2.23
C VAL A 108 -11.59 -4.92 -1.40
N ALA A 109 -12.18 -3.99 -0.65
CA ALA A 109 -13.35 -4.27 0.17
C ALA A 109 -14.65 -4.07 -0.61
N GLN A 110 -14.70 -2.99 -1.41
CA GLN A 110 -15.87 -2.64 -2.20
C GLN A 110 -15.46 -1.77 -3.40
N ALA A 111 -16.10 -1.96 -4.54
CA ALA A 111 -16.10 -1.00 -5.63
C ALA A 111 -17.54 -0.71 -6.05
N THR A 112 -17.84 0.54 -6.36
CA THR A 112 -19.18 1.00 -6.72
C THR A 112 -19.19 1.56 -8.14
N SER A 113 -20.34 1.49 -8.81
CA SER A 113 -20.49 1.92 -10.21
C SER A 113 -20.33 3.43 -10.42
N ASP A 114 -20.32 4.22 -9.35
CA ASP A 114 -20.01 5.66 -9.35
C ASP A 114 -18.50 5.95 -9.47
N GLY A 115 -17.66 4.92 -9.45
CA GLY A 115 -16.19 5.03 -9.50
C GLY A 115 -15.51 5.08 -8.14
N SER A 116 -16.25 4.94 -7.04
CA SER A 116 -15.66 4.88 -5.70
C SER A 116 -15.13 3.47 -5.39
N VAL A 117 -13.97 3.39 -4.73
CA VAL A 117 -13.36 2.13 -4.28
C VAL A 117 -12.97 2.25 -2.82
N THR A 118 -13.39 1.28 -2.02
CA THR A 118 -12.99 1.12 -0.62
C THR A 118 -11.94 0.02 -0.53
N LEU A 119 -10.80 0.36 0.08
CA LEU A 119 -9.65 -0.55 0.25
C LEU A 119 -9.37 -0.76 1.73
N ASN A 120 -9.15 -2.02 2.11
CA ASN A 120 -8.59 -2.39 3.40
C ASN A 120 -7.07 -2.43 3.29
N GLY A 121 -6.44 -1.31 3.64
CA GLY A 121 -4.99 -1.15 3.53
C GLY A 121 -4.23 -1.45 4.80
N HIS A 122 -3.09 -2.13 4.64
CA HIS A 122 -2.15 -2.44 5.71
C HIS A 122 -0.78 -1.83 5.38
N ALA A 123 -0.16 -1.18 6.37
CA ALA A 123 1.16 -0.57 6.24
C ALA A 123 1.99 -0.82 7.49
N SER A 124 3.24 -1.24 7.32
CA SER A 124 4.19 -1.44 8.41
C SER A 124 5.59 -0.97 8.02
N GLY A 125 6.35 -0.51 9.01
CA GLY A 125 7.71 -0.01 8.85
C GLY A 125 8.39 0.12 10.21
N TYR A 126 9.70 0.27 10.19
CA TYR A 126 10.48 0.51 11.39
C TYR A 126 10.65 2.01 11.63
N THR A 127 10.82 2.39 12.89
CA THR A 127 11.07 3.78 13.28
C THR A 127 12.35 3.88 14.08
N VAL A 128 13.09 4.97 13.90
CA VAL A 128 14.24 5.35 14.71
C VAL A 128 13.91 6.58 15.54
N ILE A 129 14.55 6.72 16.70
CA ILE A 129 14.43 7.92 17.53
C ILE A 129 15.28 9.04 16.92
N VAL A 130 14.69 10.21 16.82
CA VAL A 130 15.37 11.42 16.36
C VAL A 130 15.84 12.22 17.57
N PHE A 131 17.14 12.23 17.78
CA PHE A 131 17.75 13.06 18.82
C PHE A 131 17.87 14.50 18.34
N SER A 132 17.10 15.41 18.95
CA SER A 132 17.26 16.84 18.72
C SER A 132 18.58 17.33 19.32
N GLN A 133 19.63 17.36 18.51
CA GLN A 133 20.94 17.85 18.96
C GLN A 133 20.88 19.29 19.52
N PRO A 134 20.10 20.24 18.95
CA PRO A 134 19.96 21.57 19.56
C PRO A 134 19.39 21.52 20.97
N ALA A 135 18.35 20.71 21.21
CA ALA A 135 17.75 20.57 22.53
C ALA A 135 18.71 19.90 23.53
N ILE A 136 19.42 18.86 23.09
CA ILE A 136 20.44 18.19 23.90
C ILE A 136 21.55 19.18 24.27
N ARG A 137 22.10 19.92 23.31
CA ARG A 137 23.12 20.96 23.55
C ARG A 137 22.65 22.02 24.54
N ALA A 138 21.39 22.47 24.42
CA ALA A 138 20.81 23.45 25.32
C ALA A 138 20.69 22.92 26.76
N HIS A 139 20.46 21.61 26.93
CA HIS A 139 20.31 20.99 28.23
C HIS A 139 21.65 20.73 28.93
N ILE A 140 22.71 20.40 28.18
CA ILE A 140 24.02 20.01 28.74
C ILE A 140 25.03 21.16 28.86
N LYS A 141 24.83 22.30 28.17
CA LYS A 141 25.74 23.45 28.27
C LYS A 141 25.92 23.91 29.72
N GLY A 142 27.17 24.21 30.12
CA GLY A 142 27.49 24.65 31.48
C GLY A 142 27.32 23.59 32.58
N ARG A 143 26.84 22.38 32.28
CA ARG A 143 26.77 21.28 33.27
C ARG A 143 28.13 20.62 33.47
N SER A 144 28.32 19.93 34.58
CA SER A 144 29.48 19.07 34.76
C SER A 144 29.48 17.90 33.75
N PRO A 145 30.65 17.37 33.36
CA PRO A 145 30.75 16.18 32.52
C PRO A 145 29.95 14.98 33.05
N SER A 146 29.94 14.78 34.37
CA SER A 146 29.18 13.71 35.02
C SER A 146 27.67 13.90 34.89
N SER A 147 27.16 15.12 35.16
CA SER A 147 25.73 15.42 35.03
C SER A 147 25.26 15.31 33.58
N ALA A 148 26.06 15.79 32.63
CA ALA A 148 25.77 15.65 31.20
C ALA A 148 25.73 14.18 30.78
N ARG A 149 26.70 13.36 31.22
CA ARG A 149 26.72 11.92 30.94
C ARG A 149 25.47 11.23 31.49
N SER A 150 25.09 11.48 32.74
CA SER A 150 23.88 10.89 33.34
C SER A 150 22.60 11.28 32.59
N PHE A 151 22.48 12.53 32.15
CA PHE A 151 21.35 12.97 31.33
C PHE A 151 21.30 12.21 29.99
N LEU A 152 22.44 12.12 29.28
CA LEU A 152 22.52 11.46 27.99
C LEU A 152 22.25 9.95 28.08
N GLN A 153 22.74 9.29 29.14
CA GLN A 153 22.47 7.87 29.41
C GLN A 153 21.00 7.61 29.78
N GLY A 154 20.28 8.63 30.27
CA GLY A 154 18.85 8.56 30.54
C GLY A 154 17.97 8.75 29.31
N LEU A 155 18.53 9.08 28.14
CA LEU A 155 17.76 9.18 26.91
C LEU A 155 17.38 7.79 26.39
N PRO A 156 16.19 7.64 25.78
CA PRO A 156 15.74 6.35 25.26
C PRO A 156 16.70 5.84 24.16
N ASN A 157 16.93 4.53 24.16
CA ASN A 157 17.79 3.81 23.20
C ASN A 157 19.26 4.27 23.17
N VAL A 158 19.78 4.90 24.23
CA VAL A 158 21.20 5.20 24.39
C VAL A 158 21.88 4.08 25.18
N VAL A 159 22.86 3.42 24.57
CA VAL A 159 23.60 2.30 25.19
C VAL A 159 24.92 2.76 25.81
N ASP A 160 25.64 3.65 25.13
CA ASP A 160 26.87 4.25 25.65
C ASP A 160 26.93 5.75 25.34
N VAL A 161 27.68 6.46 26.17
CA VAL A 161 27.95 7.89 26.03
C VAL A 161 29.43 8.12 26.24
N THR A 162 30.12 8.62 25.22
CA THR A 162 31.50 9.06 25.32
C THR A 162 31.57 10.58 25.33
N LEU A 163 32.23 11.15 26.35
CA LEU A 163 32.45 12.59 26.48
C LEU A 163 33.94 12.89 26.37
N ARG A 164 34.32 13.79 25.46
CA ARG A 164 35.69 14.28 25.29
C ARG A 164 35.67 15.82 25.37
N GLN A 165 36.63 16.39 26.08
CA GLN A 165 36.79 17.83 26.24
C GLN A 165 38.17 18.23 25.73
N ASP A 166 38.19 19.13 24.75
CA ASP A 166 39.40 19.66 24.13
C ASP A 166 39.38 21.21 24.20
N PRO A 167 40.54 21.89 24.37
CA PRO A 167 41.88 21.32 24.52
C PRO A 167 42.22 20.88 25.96
N ILE A 168 41.46 21.34 26.96
CA ILE A 168 41.69 21.04 28.38
C ILE A 168 40.37 20.57 29.01
N ALA A 169 40.44 19.50 29.82
CA ALA A 169 39.30 19.01 30.59
C ALA A 169 38.95 20.00 31.73
N LEU A 170 37.83 20.70 31.57
CA LEU A 170 37.27 21.62 32.57
C LEU A 170 36.19 20.91 33.40
N PRO A 171 35.95 21.33 34.66
CA PRO A 171 34.90 20.72 35.49
C PRO A 171 33.47 21.03 35.02
N TRP A 172 33.30 21.88 34.00
CA TRP A 172 32.05 22.17 33.32
C TRP A 172 32.19 22.04 31.79
N LEU A 173 31.08 21.75 31.12
CA LEU A 173 30.96 21.83 29.67
C LEU A 173 30.86 23.29 29.20
N PRO A 174 31.25 23.59 27.94
CA PRO A 174 31.15 24.93 27.39
C PRO A 174 29.76 25.55 27.57
N PHE A 175 29.71 26.85 27.90
CA PHE A 175 28.46 27.59 28.04
C PHE A 175 27.80 27.92 26.69
N PHE A 176 28.58 27.94 25.62
CA PHE A 176 28.09 28.17 24.26
C PHE A 176 27.84 26.84 23.56
N SER A 177 26.59 26.63 23.13
CA SER A 177 26.19 25.40 22.42
C SER A 177 26.97 25.19 21.11
N SER A 178 27.50 26.25 20.50
CA SER A 178 28.37 26.17 19.32
C SER A 178 29.69 25.42 19.57
N HIS A 179 30.12 25.29 20.82
CA HIS A 179 31.33 24.57 21.22
C HIS A 179 31.04 23.14 21.69
N ILE A 180 29.83 22.63 21.46
CA ILE A 180 29.42 21.28 21.83
C ILE A 180 29.04 20.53 20.55
N THR A 181 29.86 19.57 20.17
CA THR A 181 29.60 18.70 19.03
C THR A 181 28.97 17.39 19.51
N ILE A 182 27.83 17.02 18.93
CA ILE A 182 27.15 15.76 19.23
C ILE A 182 27.25 14.87 18.00
N ARG A 183 27.75 13.65 18.18
CA ARG A 183 27.74 12.59 17.16
C ARG A 183 26.87 11.45 17.68
N ILE A 184 25.99 10.97 16.81
CA ILE A 184 25.10 9.84 17.09
C ILE A 184 25.59 8.72 16.19
N GLU A 185 25.94 7.59 16.78
CA GLU A 185 26.43 6.40 16.08
C GLU A 185 25.48 5.25 16.40
N GLU A 186 25.07 4.52 15.37
CA GLU A 186 24.29 3.31 15.55
C GLU A 186 25.22 2.20 16.04
N VAL A 187 24.87 1.59 17.18
CA VAL A 187 25.57 0.40 17.63
C VAL A 187 25.05 -0.77 16.82
N SER A 188 25.71 -1.07 15.70
CA SER A 188 25.49 -2.30 14.96
C SER A 188 25.91 -3.47 15.85
N GLY A 189 24.94 -4.04 16.58
CA GLY A 189 25.13 -5.36 17.16
C GLY A 189 25.41 -6.32 16.02
N THR A 190 26.64 -6.84 15.93
CA THR A 190 26.92 -8.04 15.14
C THR A 190 25.99 -9.14 15.65
N GLY A 191 24.88 -9.35 14.95
CA GLY A 191 24.07 -10.54 15.08
C GLY A 191 24.96 -11.72 14.74
N SER A 192 25.40 -12.44 15.76
CA SER A 192 25.97 -13.76 15.57
C SER A 192 24.90 -14.65 14.93
N ALA A 193 25.25 -15.20 13.77
CA ALA A 193 24.47 -16.21 13.05
C ALA A 193 24.27 -17.48 13.88
#